data_AF-A0A8D8SGY6-F1
#
_entry.id   AF-A0A8D8SGY6-F1
#
_cell.length_a   1.000
_cell.length_b   1.000
_cell.length_c   1.000
_cell.angle_alpha   90.00
_cell.angle_beta   90.00
_cell.angle_gamma   90.00
#
_symmetry.space_group_name_H-M   'P 1'
#
loop_
_entity.id
_entity.type
_entity.pdbx_description
1 polymer ?
#
loop_
_entity_poly.entity_id
_entity_poly.type
_entity_poly.pdbx_seq_one_letter_code
_entity_poly.pdbx_strand_id
1 'polypeptide(L)'
;MTGKEQIVHRFQHIESRWGYSGTSDRIRFSVDRRIFVVGFGLYGCIHGPTEYDVQMQLVRTANGKVIACNRTSFACDGSTFTSRVMFKEPVEIMPNISYTACATLKGPDSHYGTKGLRSVTLDCSSGGKVTFQFSYASGNNNGTSVEDGQIPEILFYS
;
A
#
# COMPACT_ATOMS: atom_id res chain seq x y z
N MET A 1 -23.55 -0.18 9.98
CA MET A 1 -22.52 -0.76 10.87
C MET A 1 -21.21 -0.76 10.10
N THR A 2 -20.37 0.25 10.30
CA THR A 2 -19.01 0.28 9.73
C THR A 2 -18.13 -0.64 10.58
N GLY A 3 -17.55 -1.68 9.97
CA GLY A 3 -16.68 -2.64 10.67
C GLY A 3 -15.42 -1.99 11.25
N LYS A 4 -14.67 -2.73 12.07
CA LYS A 4 -13.37 -2.26 12.59
C LYS A 4 -12.36 -2.22 11.44
N GLU A 5 -11.53 -1.17 11.42
CA GLU A 5 -10.45 -1.06 10.45
C GLU A 5 -9.44 -2.21 10.62
N GLN A 6 -8.94 -2.70 9.50
CA GLN A 6 -7.97 -3.77 9.40
C GLN A 6 -6.82 -3.36 8.50
N ILE A 7 -5.68 -4.03 8.70
CA ILE A 7 -4.43 -3.78 8.00
C ILE A 7 -3.91 -5.11 7.49
N VAL A 8 -3.60 -5.18 6.19
CA VAL A 8 -2.79 -6.26 5.63
C VAL A 8 -1.36 -5.76 5.47
N HIS A 9 -0.41 -6.42 6.14
CA HIS A 9 1.01 -6.17 5.95
C HIS A 9 1.60 -7.28 5.07
N ARG A 10 2.25 -6.91 3.95
CA ARG A 10 2.70 -7.88 2.95
C ARG A 10 4.16 -8.33 3.09
N PHE A 11 4.97 -7.65 3.90
CA PHE A 11 6.39 -7.97 4.10
C PHE A 11 6.66 -8.66 5.43
N GLN A 12 7.74 -9.43 5.50
CA GLN A 12 8.16 -10.10 6.74
C GLN A 12 9.38 -9.43 7.38
N HIS A 13 10.14 -8.64 6.63
CA HIS A 13 11.35 -7.96 7.06
C HIS A 13 11.37 -6.52 6.55
N ILE A 14 12.19 -5.69 7.19
CA ILE A 14 12.39 -4.27 6.85
C ILE A 14 13.89 -4.05 6.69
N GLU A 15 14.29 -3.39 5.61
CA GLU A 15 15.67 -3.08 5.26
C GLU A 15 15.81 -1.61 4.82
N SER A 16 17.05 -1.19 4.52
CA SER A 16 17.37 0.14 4.00
C SER A 16 18.40 0.06 2.86
N ARG A 17 18.41 0.94 1.85
CA ARG A 17 17.61 2.17 1.65
C ARG A 17 16.83 2.12 0.33
N TRP A 18 15.70 2.84 0.26
CA TRP A 18 14.85 2.96 -0.94
C TRP A 18 14.73 4.42 -1.39
N GLY A 19 15.04 4.69 -2.65
CA GLY A 19 15.17 6.04 -3.19
C GLY A 19 14.01 6.48 -4.08
N TYR A 20 13.87 7.79 -4.23
CA TYR A 20 12.78 8.41 -4.99
C TYR A 20 13.31 9.40 -6.04
N SER A 21 12.93 9.19 -7.29
CA SER A 21 13.28 10.05 -8.44
C SER A 21 12.07 10.53 -9.24
N GLY A 22 10.87 10.40 -8.67
CA GLY A 22 9.59 10.77 -9.30
C GLY A 22 8.81 9.59 -9.90
N THR A 23 9.40 8.39 -9.93
CA THR A 23 8.71 7.17 -10.32
C THR A 23 7.82 6.65 -9.18
N SER A 24 6.60 6.22 -9.52
CA SER A 24 5.68 5.64 -8.54
C SER A 24 6.09 4.22 -8.15
N ASP A 25 6.04 3.92 -6.86
CA ASP A 25 5.97 2.56 -6.34
C ASP A 25 4.58 1.97 -6.64
N ARG A 26 4.54 0.72 -7.12
CA ARG A 26 3.30 0.09 -7.59
C ARG A 26 3.25 -1.40 -7.28
N ILE A 27 2.11 -1.86 -6.77
CA ILE A 27 1.83 -3.28 -6.54
C ILE A 27 0.40 -3.61 -6.96
N ARG A 28 0.20 -4.76 -7.61
CA ARG A 28 -1.16 -5.25 -7.90
C ARG A 28 -1.66 -6.08 -6.74
N PHE A 29 -2.95 -5.98 -6.47
CA PHE A 29 -3.63 -6.89 -5.57
C PHE A 29 -5.03 -7.25 -6.03
N SER A 30 -5.54 -8.36 -5.52
CA SER A 30 -6.95 -8.74 -5.55
C SER A 30 -7.33 -9.36 -4.21
N VAL A 31 -8.62 -9.41 -3.94
CA VAL A 31 -9.17 -9.99 -2.71
C VAL A 31 -10.24 -11.02 -3.04
N ASP A 32 -10.43 -12.00 -2.17
CA ASP A 32 -11.45 -13.05 -2.30
C ASP A 32 -12.87 -12.60 -1.86
N ARG A 33 -12.96 -11.46 -1.18
CA ARG A 33 -14.20 -10.87 -0.68
C ARG A 33 -14.21 -9.36 -0.88
N ARG A 34 -15.41 -8.79 -0.88
CA ARG A 34 -15.59 -7.34 -0.99
C ARG A 34 -15.01 -6.66 0.24
N ILE A 35 -14.22 -5.62 0.04
CA ILE A 35 -13.70 -4.75 1.09
C ILE A 35 -13.82 -3.28 0.68
N PHE A 36 -13.55 -2.38 1.61
CA PHE A 36 -13.42 -0.95 1.36
C PHE A 36 -12.02 -0.49 1.75
N VAL A 37 -11.17 -0.19 0.78
CA VAL A 37 -9.82 0.33 1.03
C VAL A 37 -9.90 1.80 1.41
N VAL A 38 -9.25 2.16 2.50
CA VAL A 38 -9.26 3.54 3.03
C VAL A 38 -7.91 4.22 2.94
N GLY A 39 -6.82 3.48 2.79
CA GLY A 39 -5.49 4.06 2.73
C GLY A 39 -4.37 3.06 2.54
N PHE A 40 -3.14 3.57 2.55
CA PHE A 40 -1.89 2.80 2.55
C PHE A 40 -1.06 3.15 3.78
N GLY A 41 -0.32 2.18 4.28
CA GLY A 41 0.82 2.44 5.16
C GLY A 41 2.08 2.43 4.31
N LEU A 42 2.95 3.41 4.52
CA LEU A 42 4.17 3.64 3.74
C LEU A 42 5.37 3.68 4.69
N TYR A 43 6.51 3.13 4.27
CA TYR A 43 7.73 3.32 5.06
C TYR A 43 8.26 4.74 4.90
N GLY A 44 8.75 5.32 6.01
CA GLY A 44 9.35 6.64 6.06
C GLY A 44 10.88 6.63 6.01
N CYS A 45 11.46 7.81 6.24
CA CYS A 45 12.90 8.06 6.16
C CYS A 45 13.74 7.12 7.03
N ILE A 46 14.95 6.80 6.58
CA ILE A 46 15.95 6.09 7.40
C ILE A 46 16.64 7.00 8.44
N HIS A 47 16.42 8.31 8.36
CA HIS A 47 17.06 9.32 9.20
C HIS A 47 16.08 10.39 9.69
N GLY A 48 16.02 10.58 11.01
CA GLY A 48 15.43 11.75 11.67
C GLY A 48 13.96 12.06 11.33
N PRO A 49 13.41 13.13 11.92
CA PRO A 49 12.12 13.63 11.55
C PRO A 49 12.18 14.33 10.19
N THR A 50 11.29 13.93 9.28
CA THR A 50 11.12 14.58 7.98
C THR A 50 9.69 14.40 7.48
N GLU A 51 9.37 15.07 6.38
CA GLU A 51 8.06 15.03 5.75
C GLU A 51 8.21 14.58 4.30
N TYR A 52 7.31 13.69 3.86
CA TYR A 52 7.19 13.27 2.47
C TYR A 52 5.96 13.91 1.86
N ASP A 53 6.09 14.42 0.64
CA ASP A 53 4.93 14.58 -0.24
C ASP A 53 4.61 13.22 -0.88
N VAL A 54 3.32 12.88 -0.97
CA VAL A 54 2.89 11.65 -1.64
C VAL A 54 1.64 11.86 -2.47
N GLN A 55 1.67 11.31 -3.69
CA GLN A 55 0.47 11.05 -4.47
C GLN A 55 0.13 9.57 -4.41
N MET A 56 -1.01 9.24 -3.80
CA MET A 56 -1.55 7.89 -3.75
C MET A 56 -2.66 7.72 -4.77
N GLN A 57 -2.68 6.58 -5.46
CA GLN A 57 -3.74 6.21 -6.39
C GLN A 57 -4.14 4.75 -6.21
N LEU A 58 -5.41 4.49 -6.48
CA LEU A 58 -5.92 3.14 -6.68
C LEU A 58 -6.48 3.05 -8.10
N VAL A 59 -6.01 2.05 -8.84
CA VAL A 59 -6.28 1.92 -10.28
C VAL A 59 -6.89 0.55 -10.55
N ARG A 60 -7.96 0.49 -11.34
CA ARG A 60 -8.48 -0.79 -11.85
C ARG A 60 -7.54 -1.31 -12.93
N THR A 61 -6.85 -2.43 -12.67
CA THR A 61 -5.75 -2.90 -13.52
C THR A 61 -6.19 -3.20 -14.96
N ALA A 62 -7.39 -3.75 -15.14
CA ALA A 62 -7.88 -4.20 -16.45
C ALA A 62 -7.99 -3.08 -17.49
N ASN A 63 -8.26 -1.84 -17.08
CA ASN A 63 -8.49 -0.71 -17.99
C ASN A 63 -7.69 0.55 -17.63
N GLY A 64 -6.83 0.49 -16.61
CA GLY A 64 -6.02 1.62 -16.17
C GLY A 64 -6.82 2.78 -15.55
N LYS A 65 -8.12 2.61 -15.28
CA LYS A 65 -8.94 3.67 -14.70
C LYS A 65 -8.54 3.93 -13.25
N VAL A 66 -8.16 5.17 -12.95
CA VAL A 66 -7.98 5.65 -11.57
C VAL A 66 -9.36 5.71 -10.91
N ILE A 67 -9.54 4.95 -9.83
CA ILE A 67 -10.80 4.90 -9.06
C ILE A 67 -10.72 5.68 -7.76
N ALA A 68 -9.51 5.98 -7.29
CA ALA A 68 -9.26 6.89 -6.18
C ALA A 68 -7.89 7.55 -6.30
N CYS A 69 -7.78 8.78 -5.81
CA CYS A 69 -6.54 9.53 -5.79
C CYS A 69 -6.54 10.48 -4.59
N ASN A 70 -5.40 10.63 -3.94
CA ASN A 70 -5.16 11.70 -2.99
C ASN A 70 -3.73 12.22 -3.09
N ARG A 71 -3.55 13.52 -2.87
CA ARG A 71 -2.24 14.17 -2.73
C ARG A 71 -2.18 14.75 -1.33
N THR A 72 -1.21 14.29 -0.55
CA THR A 72 -1.07 14.65 0.86
C THR A 72 0.40 14.58 1.23
N SER A 73 0.71 14.94 2.47
CA SER A 73 2.00 14.66 3.08
C SER A 73 1.85 13.76 4.30
N PHE A 74 2.97 13.19 4.75
CA PHE A 74 3.06 12.54 6.05
C PHE A 74 4.43 12.81 6.67
N ALA A 75 4.44 12.95 8.00
CA ALA A 75 5.68 13.00 8.77
C ALA A 75 6.12 11.58 9.16
N CYS A 76 7.43 11.40 9.28
CA CYS A 76 8.05 10.21 9.86
C CYS A 76 9.24 10.64 10.72
N ASP A 77 9.61 9.82 11.70
CA ASP A 77 10.62 10.13 12.73
C ASP A 77 11.96 9.40 12.56
N GLY A 78 12.11 8.61 11.49
CA GLY A 78 13.27 7.77 11.23
C GLY A 78 13.08 6.30 11.67
N SER A 79 11.99 6.00 12.39
CA SER A 79 11.67 4.64 12.79
C SER A 79 11.25 3.76 11.60
N THR A 80 11.20 2.46 11.85
CA THR A 80 10.73 1.46 10.87
C THR A 80 9.20 1.35 10.83
N PHE A 81 8.47 2.15 11.62
CA PHE A 81 7.01 2.14 11.60
C PHE A 81 6.45 2.74 10.30
N THR A 82 5.28 2.26 9.90
CA THR A 82 4.58 2.75 8.72
C THR A 82 3.82 4.02 9.05
N SER A 83 3.91 5.01 8.15
CA SER A 83 3.08 6.20 8.18
C SER A 83 1.84 5.98 7.33
N ARG A 84 0.67 6.29 7.90
CA ARG A 84 -0.63 6.04 7.27
C ARG A 84 -1.02 7.23 6.41
N VAL A 85 -1.44 6.96 5.18
CA VAL A 85 -1.99 7.95 4.25
C VAL A 85 -3.34 7.47 3.73
N MET A 86 -4.32 8.37 3.74
CA MET A 86 -5.73 8.02 3.54
C MET A 86 -6.26 8.57 2.22
N PHE A 87 -7.16 7.83 1.58
CA PHE A 87 -8.03 8.38 0.55
C PHE A 87 -9.09 9.30 1.18
N LYS A 88 -9.70 10.17 0.37
CA LYS A 88 -10.76 11.08 0.84
C LYS A 88 -12.02 10.33 1.30
N GLU A 89 -12.29 9.20 0.65
CA GLU A 89 -13.44 8.34 0.92
C GLU A 89 -13.01 6.87 0.80
N PRO A 90 -13.67 5.94 1.53
CA PRO A 90 -13.44 4.51 1.34
C PRO A 90 -13.75 4.07 -0.09
N VAL A 91 -12.89 3.24 -0.66
CA VAL A 91 -12.98 2.79 -2.05
C VAL A 91 -13.42 1.34 -2.09
N GLU A 92 -14.55 1.06 -2.73
CA GLU A 92 -15.06 -0.31 -2.86
C GLU A 92 -14.15 -1.16 -3.76
N ILE A 93 -13.74 -2.32 -3.25
CA ILE A 93 -12.91 -3.31 -3.94
C ILE A 93 -13.71 -4.59 -4.07
N MET A 94 -14.06 -4.91 -5.31
CA MET A 94 -14.81 -6.11 -5.64
C MET A 94 -13.92 -7.37 -5.62
N PRO A 95 -14.47 -8.52 -5.18
CA PRO A 95 -13.76 -9.80 -5.20
C PRO A 95 -13.22 -10.15 -6.58
N ASN A 96 -12.06 -10.79 -6.62
CA ASN A 96 -11.45 -11.36 -7.84
C ASN A 96 -11.21 -10.36 -8.98
N ILE A 97 -11.21 -9.06 -8.68
CA ILE A 97 -10.78 -8.00 -9.61
C ILE A 97 -9.38 -7.54 -9.20
N SER A 98 -8.50 -7.40 -10.19
CA SER A 98 -7.17 -6.85 -9.97
C SER A 98 -7.19 -5.33 -9.93
N TYR A 99 -6.61 -4.78 -8.87
CA TYR A 99 -6.34 -3.36 -8.68
C TYR A 99 -4.83 -3.14 -8.57
N THR A 100 -4.37 -1.94 -8.89
CA THR A 100 -2.99 -1.50 -8.68
C THR A 100 -3.00 -0.39 -7.64
N ALA A 101 -2.34 -0.63 -6.52
CA ALA A 101 -2.00 0.40 -5.54
C ALA A 101 -0.75 1.13 -6.02
N CYS A 102 -0.79 2.47 -6.02
CA CYS A 102 0.31 3.32 -6.43
C CYS A 102 0.61 4.35 -5.34
N ALA A 103 1.88 4.57 -5.04
CA ALA A 103 2.36 5.66 -4.21
C ALA A 103 3.56 6.33 -4.90
N THR A 104 3.45 7.61 -5.21
CA THR A 104 4.57 8.41 -5.72
C THR A 104 5.04 9.32 -4.61
N LEU A 105 6.15 8.93 -3.97
CA LEU A 105 6.73 9.67 -2.86
C LEU A 105 7.78 10.66 -3.37
N LYS A 106 7.89 11.79 -2.67
CA LYS A 106 8.97 12.76 -2.82
C LYS A 106 9.51 13.11 -1.44
N GLY A 107 10.76 12.75 -1.22
CA GLY A 107 11.47 12.92 0.04
C GLY A 107 12.83 12.22 -0.01
N PRO A 108 13.54 12.16 1.13
CA PRO A 108 14.83 11.45 1.23
C PRO A 108 14.66 9.92 1.07
N ASP A 109 15.73 9.16 1.23
CA ASP A 109 15.64 7.70 1.18
C ASP A 109 14.88 7.14 2.39
N SER A 110 14.06 6.12 2.14
CA SER A 110 13.24 5.45 3.16
C SER A 110 13.74 4.05 3.49
N HIS A 111 13.18 3.46 4.55
CA HIS A 111 13.16 2.01 4.70
C HIS A 111 12.33 1.36 3.58
N TYR A 112 12.47 0.06 3.40
CA TYR A 112 11.61 -0.74 2.52
C TYR A 112 11.39 -2.13 3.10
N GLY A 113 10.35 -2.81 2.62
CA GLY A 113 10.04 -4.15 3.07
C GLY A 113 10.72 -5.19 2.18
N THR A 114 11.03 -6.35 2.76
CA THR A 114 11.59 -7.51 2.06
C THR A 114 10.88 -8.79 2.48
N LYS A 115 11.15 -9.87 1.72
CA LYS A 115 10.49 -11.19 1.88
C LYS A 115 8.97 -11.07 1.81
N GLY A 116 8.50 -10.36 0.80
CA GLY A 116 7.07 -10.13 0.61
C GLY A 116 6.29 -11.39 0.24
N LEU A 117 5.06 -11.44 0.73
CA LEU A 117 4.16 -12.57 0.61
C LEU A 117 3.22 -12.39 -0.59
N ARG A 118 3.14 -13.41 -1.44
CA ARG A 118 2.19 -13.46 -2.57
C ARG A 118 0.73 -13.56 -2.11
N SER A 119 0.49 -14.13 -0.92
CA SER A 119 -0.84 -14.30 -0.36
C SER A 119 -0.81 -14.04 1.13
N VAL A 120 -1.75 -13.23 1.63
CA VAL A 120 -1.91 -12.95 3.06
C VAL A 120 -3.39 -13.08 3.41
N THR A 121 -3.72 -13.96 4.35
CA THR A 121 -5.08 -14.17 4.83
C THR A 121 -5.23 -13.63 6.24
N LEU A 122 -6.25 -12.80 6.45
CA LEU A 122 -6.56 -12.15 7.73
C LEU A 122 -7.91 -12.63 8.24
N ASP A 123 -8.01 -12.87 9.55
CA ASP A 123 -9.30 -13.04 10.23
C ASP A 123 -9.95 -11.66 10.43
N CYS A 124 -11.17 -11.51 9.92
CA CYS A 124 -11.90 -10.26 9.96
C CYS A 124 -12.68 -10.09 11.25
N SER A 125 -12.71 -8.86 11.76
CA SER A 125 -13.45 -8.50 12.99
C SER A 125 -14.96 -8.77 12.90
N SER A 126 -15.53 -8.73 11.70
CA SER A 126 -16.94 -9.03 11.40
C SER A 126 -17.23 -10.54 11.28
N GLY A 127 -16.22 -11.39 11.46
CA GLY A 127 -16.29 -12.82 11.16
C GLY A 127 -15.87 -13.14 9.72
N GLY A 128 -15.25 -14.32 9.59
CA GLY A 128 -14.71 -14.83 8.33
C GLY A 128 -13.29 -14.35 8.05
N LYS A 129 -12.77 -14.73 6.88
CA LYS A 129 -11.41 -14.41 6.43
C LYS A 129 -11.46 -13.53 5.18
N VAL A 130 -10.44 -12.71 4.98
CA VAL A 130 -10.15 -12.03 3.70
C VAL A 130 -8.74 -12.42 3.29
N THR A 131 -8.59 -12.86 2.05
CA THR A 131 -7.28 -13.19 1.46
C THR A 131 -6.91 -12.16 0.42
N PHE A 132 -5.79 -11.49 0.64
CA PHE A 132 -5.13 -10.65 -0.35
C PHE A 132 -4.16 -11.48 -1.17
N GLN A 133 -4.24 -11.35 -2.49
CA GLN A 133 -3.23 -11.87 -3.41
C GLN A 133 -2.47 -10.71 -4.04
N PHE A 134 -1.15 -10.69 -3.88
CA PHE A 134 -0.27 -9.67 -4.44
C PHE A 134 0.43 -10.18 -5.70
N SER A 135 0.52 -9.32 -6.71
CA SER A 135 1.20 -9.63 -7.97
C SER A 135 1.98 -8.43 -8.49
N TYR A 136 2.96 -8.72 -9.35
CA TYR A 136 3.85 -7.72 -9.90
C TYR A 136 3.10 -6.72 -10.78
N ALA A 137 3.34 -5.42 -10.56
CA ALA A 137 2.86 -4.36 -11.43
C ALA A 137 3.93 -4.05 -12.48
N SER A 138 3.76 -4.53 -13.71
CA SER A 138 4.75 -4.33 -14.78
C SER A 138 4.96 -2.84 -15.14
N GLY A 139 6.20 -2.50 -15.49
CA GLY A 139 6.59 -1.18 -15.96
C GLY A 139 7.13 -0.26 -14.87
N ASN A 140 6.76 1.02 -14.92
CA ASN A 140 7.27 2.07 -14.05
C ASN A 140 6.76 1.93 -12.59
N ASN A 141 7.44 1.11 -11.78
CA ASN A 141 7.04 0.71 -10.41
C ASN A 141 8.08 1.04 -9.33
N ASN A 142 9.09 1.85 -9.65
CA ASN A 142 10.20 2.25 -8.79
C ASN A 142 11.01 1.07 -8.20
N GLY A 143 10.91 -0.12 -8.80
CA GLY A 143 11.51 -1.35 -8.28
C GLY A 143 10.62 -2.14 -7.32
N THR A 144 9.47 -1.59 -6.89
CA THR A 144 8.55 -2.31 -6.00
C THR A 144 8.03 -3.57 -6.69
N SER A 145 8.19 -4.70 -6.01
CA SER A 145 7.80 -6.03 -6.45
C SER A 145 6.92 -6.71 -5.40
N VAL A 146 6.56 -7.98 -5.64
CA VAL A 146 5.87 -8.75 -4.59
C VAL A 146 6.82 -9.00 -3.43
N GLU A 147 8.10 -9.21 -3.72
CA GLU A 147 9.14 -9.59 -2.78
C GLU A 147 9.71 -8.41 -1.99
N ASP A 148 9.81 -7.22 -2.60
CA ASP A 148 10.51 -6.06 -2.02
C ASP A 148 9.85 -4.71 -2.35
N GLY A 149 10.08 -3.69 -1.51
CA GLY A 149 9.83 -2.28 -1.83
C GLY A 149 8.83 -1.57 -0.90
N GLN A 150 8.06 -0.66 -1.47
CA GLN A 150 7.10 0.21 -0.78
C GLN A 150 5.68 -0.37 -0.76
N ILE A 151 4.76 0.39 -0.15
CA ILE A 151 3.36 -0.02 0.08
C ILE A 151 3.34 -1.32 0.91
N PRO A 152 3.92 -1.33 2.13
CA PRO A 152 3.86 -2.47 3.03
C PRO A 152 2.43 -2.82 3.44
N GLU A 153 1.57 -1.81 3.53
CA GLU A 153 0.24 -1.96 4.13
C GLU A 153 -0.88 -1.43 3.26
N ILE A 154 -2.00 -2.17 3.22
CA ILE A 154 -3.30 -1.69 2.75
C ILE A 154 -4.25 -1.65 3.95
N LEU A 155 -4.86 -0.49 4.18
CA LEU A 155 -5.85 -0.27 5.24
C LEU A 155 -7.25 -0.41 4.67
N PHE A 156 -8.12 -1.16 5.34
CA PHE A 156 -9.45 -1.48 4.81
C PHE A 156 -10.50 -1.79 5.89
N TYR A 157 -11.77 -1.78 5.47
CA TYR A 157 -12.91 -2.37 6.18
C TYR A 157 -13.42 -3.60 5.43
N SER A 158 -13.81 -4.65 6.16
CA SER A 158 -14.42 -5.89 5.64
C SER A 158 -15.92 -5.95 5.87
#